data_AF-A0A3B8KB22-F1
#
_entry.id   AF-A0A3B8KB22-F1
#
_cell.length_a   1.000
_cell.length_b   1.000
_cell.length_c   1.000
_cell.angle_alpha   90.00
_cell.angle_beta   90.00
_cell.angle_gamma   90.00
#
_symmetry.space_group_name_H-M   'P 1'
#
loop_
_entity.id
_entity.type
_entity.pdbx_description
1 polymer ?
#
loop_
_entity_poly.entity_id
_entity_poly.type
_entity_poly.pdbx_seq_one_letter_code
_entity_poly.pdbx_strand_id
1 'polypeptide(L)'
;MTALLTESANLAGRTLAIYLVTFFMVKLMGKRHVGQLSPLDFVVGVIIGSVAAAPMVDLELSLLPTIVPIIILGLLEVLASVLALNNPKIRLFLEDMPAVIIKDGQIIKENMAKVRMNIDDLKQELRKLGVADINEIKEGVLESCGTFSIIKKKEYQPLTTRDLQTVTLHNLDRFLSYQRQKNREDLTAVVEELRQR
;
A
#
# COMPACT_ATOMS: atom_id res chain seq x y z
N MET A 1 -9.07 -39.47 34.85
CA MET A 1 -7.98 -39.24 33.86
C MET A 1 -8.48 -39.43 32.42
N THR A 2 -9.17 -40.53 32.10
CA THR A 2 -9.74 -40.77 30.75
C THR A 2 -10.80 -39.75 30.32
N ALA A 3 -11.72 -39.34 31.21
CA ALA A 3 -12.73 -38.30 30.92
C ALA A 3 -12.11 -36.94 30.54
N LEU A 4 -11.08 -36.54 31.28
CA LEU A 4 -10.35 -35.29 31.05
C LEU A 4 -9.59 -35.33 29.71
N LEU A 5 -9.04 -36.50 29.34
CA LEU A 5 -8.42 -36.71 28.03
C LEU A 5 -9.44 -36.67 26.89
N THR A 6 -10.64 -37.24 27.06
CA THR A 6 -11.69 -37.21 26.03
C THR A 6 -12.28 -35.80 25.83
N GLU A 7 -12.48 -35.04 26.92
CA GLU A 7 -12.92 -33.64 26.83
C GLU A 7 -11.88 -32.78 26.12
N SER A 8 -10.61 -32.94 26.48
CA SER A 8 -9.48 -32.25 25.84
C SER A 8 -9.38 -32.59 24.34
N ALA A 9 -9.56 -33.86 23.98
CA ALA A 9 -9.53 -34.30 22.59
C ALA A 9 -10.71 -33.75 21.76
N ASN A 10 -11.91 -33.71 22.33
CA ASN A 10 -13.08 -33.10 21.70
C ASN A 10 -12.87 -31.59 21.49
N LEU A 11 -12.36 -30.90 22.52
CA LEU A 11 -12.02 -29.49 22.44
C LEU A 11 -10.99 -29.22 21.32
N ALA A 12 -9.92 -30.02 21.24
CA ALA A 12 -8.91 -29.88 20.20
C ALA A 12 -9.49 -30.07 18.79
N GLY A 13 -10.35 -31.09 18.59
CA GLY A 13 -11.01 -31.33 17.30
C GLY A 13 -11.93 -30.20 16.87
N ARG A 14 -12.72 -29.67 17.82
CA ARG A 14 -13.60 -28.50 17.60
C ARG A 14 -12.82 -27.25 17.22
N THR A 15 -11.78 -26.93 18.00
CA THR A 15 -10.91 -25.78 17.73
C THR A 15 -10.23 -25.90 16.37
N LEU A 16 -9.73 -27.09 16.00
CA LEU A 16 -9.14 -27.33 14.69
C LEU A 16 -10.15 -27.13 13.56
N ALA A 17 -11.38 -27.64 13.71
CA ALA A 17 -12.43 -27.47 12.70
C ALA A 17 -12.78 -26.00 12.48
N ILE A 18 -12.99 -25.23 13.55
CA ILE A 18 -13.31 -23.80 13.46
C ILE A 18 -12.13 -23.01 12.89
N TYR A 19 -10.90 -23.31 13.33
CA TYR A 19 -9.70 -22.69 12.76
C TYR A 19 -9.63 -22.89 11.25
N LEU A 20 -9.85 -24.12 10.76
CA LEU A 20 -9.85 -24.40 9.32
C LEU A 20 -10.95 -23.62 8.59
N VAL A 21 -12.19 -23.64 9.10
CA VAL A 21 -13.31 -22.89 8.49
C VAL A 21 -12.99 -21.40 8.41
N THR A 22 -12.58 -20.79 9.52
CA THR A 22 -12.24 -19.36 9.57
C THR A 22 -11.06 -19.04 8.68
N PHE A 23 -10.02 -19.89 8.65
CA PHE A 23 -8.87 -19.72 7.76
C PHE A 23 -9.29 -19.75 6.28
N PHE A 24 -10.13 -20.70 5.89
CA PHE A 24 -10.65 -20.77 4.52
C PHE A 24 -11.52 -19.56 4.17
N MET A 25 -12.36 -19.09 5.11
CA MET A 25 -13.18 -17.90 4.88
C MET A 25 -12.33 -16.64 4.72
N VAL A 26 -11.36 -16.40 5.60
CA VAL A 26 -10.43 -15.27 5.48
C VAL A 26 -9.64 -15.35 4.16
N LYS A 27 -9.24 -16.56 3.75
CA LYS A 27 -8.57 -16.77 2.46
C LYS A 27 -9.47 -16.44 1.25
N LEU A 28 -10.77 -16.74 1.33
CA LEU A 28 -11.75 -16.41 0.30
C LEU A 28 -12.00 -14.89 0.20
N MET A 29 -11.88 -14.15 1.30
CA MET A 29 -11.98 -12.68 1.30
C MET A 29 -10.84 -12.01 0.49
N GLY A 30 -9.78 -12.75 0.13
CA GLY A 30 -8.79 -12.33 -0.87
C GLY A 30 -7.59 -11.52 -0.33
N LYS A 31 -6.70 -11.11 -1.25
CA LYS A 31 -5.35 -10.55 -0.96
C LYS A 31 -5.32 -9.13 -0.36
N ARG A 32 -6.46 -8.52 -0.02
CA ARG A 32 -6.48 -7.18 0.61
C ARG A 32 -5.95 -7.16 2.06
N HIS A 33 -5.74 -8.33 2.66
CA HIS A 33 -5.52 -8.46 4.11
C HIS A 33 -4.10 -8.21 4.65
N VAL A 34 -3.05 -8.13 3.83
CA VAL A 34 -1.64 -8.21 4.34
C VAL A 34 -0.89 -6.87 4.34
N GLY A 35 -1.58 -5.74 4.46
CA GLY A 35 -0.86 -4.47 4.66
C GLY A 35 -1.69 -3.22 4.87
N GLN A 36 -2.93 -3.20 4.38
CA GLN A 36 -3.83 -2.05 4.46
C GLN A 36 -5.28 -2.57 4.49
N LEU A 37 -5.72 -3.03 5.67
CA LEU A 37 -7.10 -3.48 5.87
C LEU A 37 -8.05 -2.29 5.68
N SER A 38 -9.10 -2.48 4.89
CA SER A 38 -10.21 -1.53 4.90
C SER A 38 -10.86 -1.53 6.30
N PRO A 39 -11.41 -0.41 6.79
CA PRO A 39 -12.18 -0.40 8.03
C PRO A 39 -13.28 -1.46 8.06
N LEU A 40 -13.90 -1.74 6.91
CA LEU A 40 -14.95 -2.76 6.77
C LEU A 40 -14.37 -4.17 6.98
N ASP A 41 -13.29 -4.52 6.27
CA ASP A 41 -12.58 -5.80 6.43
C ASP A 41 -12.19 -6.05 7.90
N PHE A 42 -11.74 -4.99 8.59
CA PHE A 42 -11.38 -5.05 10.01
C PHE A 42 -12.59 -5.39 10.89
N VAL A 43 -13.73 -4.69 10.70
CA VAL A 43 -14.96 -4.94 11.47
C VAL A 43 -15.46 -6.37 11.25
N VAL A 44 -15.50 -6.84 10.00
CA VAL A 44 -15.95 -8.20 9.66
C VAL A 44 -15.00 -9.24 10.24
N GLY A 45 -13.69 -9.02 10.16
CA GLY A 45 -12.68 -9.90 10.76
C GLY A 45 -12.85 -10.03 12.29
N VAL A 46 -13.11 -8.92 12.98
CA VAL A 46 -13.38 -8.93 14.44
C VAL A 46 -14.66 -9.70 14.76
N ILE A 47 -15.74 -9.51 13.99
CA ILE A 47 -17.00 -10.24 14.20
C ILE A 47 -16.80 -11.74 13.97
N ILE A 48 -16.14 -12.14 12.87
CA ILE A 48 -15.84 -13.55 12.58
C ILE A 48 -15.01 -14.16 13.70
N GLY A 49 -13.96 -13.45 14.17
CA GLY A 49 -13.13 -13.91 15.28
C GLY A 49 -13.93 -14.11 16.58
N SER A 50 -14.80 -13.16 16.91
CA SER A 50 -15.68 -13.22 18.09
C SER A 50 -16.64 -14.42 18.01
N VAL A 51 -17.29 -14.61 16.88
CA VAL A 51 -18.21 -15.74 16.65
C VAL A 51 -17.46 -17.07 16.68
N ALA A 52 -16.28 -17.15 16.07
CA ALA A 52 -15.46 -18.35 16.04
C ALA A 52 -14.95 -18.76 17.43
N ALA A 53 -14.65 -17.79 18.30
CA ALA A 53 -14.16 -18.06 19.65
C ALA A 53 -15.22 -18.68 20.57
N ALA A 54 -16.50 -18.33 20.41
CA ALA A 54 -17.58 -18.78 21.29
C ALA A 54 -17.63 -20.31 21.51
N PRO A 55 -17.73 -21.17 20.47
CA PRO A 55 -17.78 -22.63 20.63
C PRO A 55 -16.41 -23.28 20.94
N MET A 56 -15.31 -22.51 20.93
CA MET A 56 -14.01 -22.96 21.42
C MET A 56 -13.91 -22.84 22.94
N VAL A 57 -14.68 -21.95 23.56
CA VAL A 57 -14.68 -21.74 25.01
C VAL A 57 -15.85 -22.46 25.66
N ASP A 58 -17.02 -22.39 25.04
CA ASP A 58 -18.24 -23.02 25.54
C ASP A 58 -18.53 -24.32 24.79
N LEU A 59 -18.36 -25.45 25.49
CA LEU A 59 -18.57 -26.80 24.98
C LEU A 59 -20.05 -27.15 24.79
N GLU A 60 -20.97 -26.43 25.43
CA GLU A 60 -22.42 -26.66 25.30
C GLU A 60 -22.96 -26.11 23.97
N LEU A 61 -22.26 -25.14 23.37
CA LEU A 61 -22.59 -24.64 22.05
C LEU A 61 -22.34 -25.71 20.99
N SER A 62 -23.33 -25.96 20.15
CA SER A 62 -23.18 -26.81 18.98
C SER A 62 -22.33 -26.11 17.90
N LEU A 63 -21.45 -26.85 17.22
CA LEU A 63 -20.58 -26.30 16.17
C LEU A 63 -21.35 -25.77 14.95
N LEU A 64 -22.40 -26.49 14.53
CA LEU A 64 -23.15 -26.17 13.32
C LEU A 64 -23.79 -24.77 13.36
N PRO A 65 -24.50 -24.38 14.43
CA PRO A 65 -25.01 -23.02 14.59
C PRO A 65 -23.96 -21.91 14.57
N THR A 66 -22.69 -22.20 14.88
CA THR A 66 -21.61 -21.19 14.81
C THR A 66 -20.99 -21.08 13.42
N ILE A 67 -20.89 -22.19 12.69
CA ILE A 67 -20.33 -22.21 11.34
C ILE A 67 -21.21 -21.39 10.37
N VAL A 68 -22.53 -21.45 10.54
CA VAL A 68 -23.49 -20.76 9.65
C VAL A 68 -23.26 -19.24 9.62
N PRO A 69 -23.21 -18.50 10.75
CA PRO A 69 -22.87 -17.08 10.74
C PRO A 69 -21.51 -16.76 10.13
N ILE A 70 -20.48 -17.58 10.37
CA ILE A 70 -19.13 -17.36 9.79
C ILE A 70 -19.20 -17.44 8.26
N ILE A 71 -19.91 -18.44 7.72
CA ILE A 71 -20.11 -18.58 6.27
C ILE A 71 -20.93 -17.42 5.72
N ILE A 72 -22.03 -17.03 6.38
CA ILE A 72 -22.88 -15.92 5.93
C ILE A 72 -22.08 -14.62 5.91
N LEU A 73 -21.32 -14.32 6.96
CA LEU A 73 -20.48 -13.12 7.03
C LEU A 73 -19.42 -13.14 5.93
N GLY A 74 -18.73 -14.25 5.72
CA GLY A 74 -17.75 -14.39 4.65
C GLY A 74 -18.37 -14.22 3.25
N LEU A 75 -19.56 -14.75 3.01
CA LEU A 75 -20.28 -14.58 1.75
C LEU A 75 -20.74 -13.15 1.53
N LEU A 76 -21.27 -12.50 2.58
CA LEU A 76 -21.67 -11.09 2.52
C LEU A 76 -20.48 -10.18 2.21
N GLU A 77 -19.32 -10.48 2.79
CA GLU A 77 -18.09 -9.75 2.49
C GLU A 77 -17.70 -9.87 1.02
N VAL A 78 -17.63 -11.11 0.52
CA VAL A 78 -17.28 -11.37 -0.88
C VAL A 78 -18.29 -10.70 -1.81
N LEU A 79 -19.57 -10.78 -1.48
CA LEU A 79 -20.64 -10.11 -2.24
C LEU A 79 -20.45 -8.59 -2.23
N ALA A 80 -20.21 -7.99 -1.07
CA ALA A 80 -20.00 -6.56 -0.91
C ALA A 80 -18.79 -6.09 -1.73
N SER A 81 -17.68 -6.85 -1.69
CA SER A 81 -16.49 -6.58 -2.50
C SER A 81 -16.79 -6.67 -4.02
N VAL A 82 -17.52 -7.69 -4.47
CA VAL A 82 -17.87 -7.84 -5.90
C VAL A 82 -18.82 -6.72 -6.35
N LEU A 83 -19.77 -6.32 -5.51
CA LEU A 83 -20.66 -5.21 -5.79
C LEU A 83 -19.92 -3.87 -5.84
N ALA A 84 -18.96 -3.64 -4.94
CA ALA A 84 -18.11 -2.46 -4.94
C ALA A 84 -17.23 -2.37 -6.20
N LEU A 85 -16.74 -3.51 -6.71
CA LEU A 85 -15.96 -3.54 -7.96
C LEU A 85 -16.77 -3.07 -9.17
N ASN A 86 -18.05 -3.44 -9.22
CA ASN A 86 -18.91 -3.16 -10.37
C ASN A 86 -19.67 -1.83 -10.26
N ASN A 87 -19.85 -1.29 -9.04
CA ASN A 87 -20.65 -0.10 -8.81
C ASN A 87 -19.90 0.96 -7.97
N PRO A 88 -19.49 2.09 -8.59
CA PRO A 88 -18.79 3.16 -7.89
C PRO A 88 -19.56 3.76 -6.72
N LYS A 89 -20.91 3.74 -6.74
CA LYS A 89 -21.73 4.24 -5.63
C LYS A 89 -21.69 3.32 -4.41
N ILE A 90 -21.70 2.00 -4.66
CA ILE A 90 -21.56 1.00 -3.58
C ILE A 90 -20.15 1.08 -3.03
N ARG A 91 -19.14 1.21 -3.89
CA ARG A 91 -17.77 1.45 -3.44
C ARG A 91 -17.67 2.68 -2.56
N LEU A 92 -18.26 3.81 -2.96
CA LEU A 92 -18.26 5.05 -2.17
C LEU A 92 -18.97 4.90 -0.81
N PHE A 93 -19.95 4.01 -0.72
CA PHE A 93 -20.69 3.75 0.52
C PHE A 93 -19.92 2.81 1.47
N LEU A 94 -19.19 1.84 0.91
CA LEU A 94 -18.46 0.81 1.69
C LEU A 94 -17.01 1.20 1.99
N GLU A 95 -16.37 1.94 1.09
CA GLU A 95 -14.98 2.36 1.15
C GLU A 95 -14.92 3.89 1.02
N ASP A 96 -14.17 4.55 1.90
CA ASP A 96 -13.90 5.98 1.77
C ASP A 96 -13.07 6.25 0.51
N MET A 97 -13.31 7.37 -0.19
CA MET A 97 -12.44 7.75 -1.30
C MET A 97 -11.12 8.31 -0.79
N PRO A 98 -10.00 8.03 -1.48
CA PRO A 98 -8.74 8.67 -1.17
C PRO A 98 -8.89 10.19 -1.30
N ALA A 99 -8.30 10.93 -0.38
CA ALA A 99 -8.38 12.37 -0.32
C ALA A 99 -7.01 13.01 -0.55
N VAL A 100 -6.92 13.90 -1.54
CA VAL A 100 -5.70 14.69 -1.76
C VAL A 100 -5.60 15.74 -0.64
N ILE A 101 -4.62 15.59 0.24
CA ILE A 101 -4.38 16.48 1.37
C ILE A 101 -3.37 17.57 1.03
N ILE A 102 -2.36 17.23 0.21
CA ILE A 102 -1.32 18.14 -0.23
C ILE A 102 -1.24 18.10 -1.75
N LYS A 103 -1.21 19.27 -2.39
CA LYS A 103 -0.97 19.42 -3.82
C LYS A 103 0.03 20.52 -4.09
N ASP A 104 1.12 20.17 -4.75
CA ASP A 104 2.24 21.05 -5.13
C ASP A 104 2.81 21.88 -3.96
N GLY A 105 2.85 21.28 -2.76
CA GLY A 105 3.31 21.91 -1.51
C GLY A 105 2.25 22.70 -0.77
N GLN A 106 1.01 22.76 -1.28
CA GLN A 106 -0.10 23.44 -0.63
C GLN A 106 -1.04 22.45 0.06
N ILE A 107 -1.43 22.77 1.29
CA ILE A 107 -2.38 21.99 2.08
C ILE A 107 -3.80 22.33 1.64
N ILE A 108 -4.58 21.30 1.28
CA ILE A 108 -5.99 21.42 0.90
C ILE A 108 -6.86 21.23 2.16
N LYS A 109 -7.12 22.34 2.86
CA LYS A 109 -7.83 22.34 4.15
C LYS A 109 -9.24 21.76 4.07
N GLU A 110 -9.92 21.95 2.95
CA GLU A 110 -11.28 21.44 2.73
C GLU A 110 -11.30 19.91 2.76
N ASN A 111 -10.26 19.28 2.20
CA ASN A 111 -10.15 17.82 2.20
C ASN A 111 -9.74 17.30 3.57
N MET A 112 -8.82 17.99 4.27
CA MET A 112 -8.49 17.67 5.67
C MET A 112 -9.71 17.68 6.59
N ALA A 113 -10.59 18.68 6.45
CA ALA A 113 -11.83 18.76 7.23
C ALA A 113 -12.77 17.59 6.94
N LYS A 114 -12.91 17.16 5.68
CA LYS A 114 -13.76 16.01 5.29
C LYS A 114 -13.27 14.71 5.92
N VAL A 115 -11.95 14.50 5.95
CA VAL A 115 -11.33 13.30 6.54
C VAL A 115 -11.01 13.45 8.02
N ARG A 116 -11.41 14.56 8.65
CA ARG A 116 -11.19 14.88 10.07
C ARG A 116 -9.72 14.81 10.50
N MET A 117 -8.80 15.10 9.57
CA MET A 117 -7.36 15.16 9.82
C MET A 117 -7.00 16.58 10.24
N ASN A 118 -6.31 16.73 11.36
CA ASN A 118 -5.78 18.02 11.80
C ASN A 118 -4.33 18.22 11.31
N ILE A 119 -3.77 19.41 11.52
CA ILE A 119 -2.41 19.76 11.08
C ILE A 119 -1.34 18.94 11.80
N ASP A 120 -1.56 18.56 13.06
CA ASP A 120 -0.59 17.79 13.84
C ASP A 120 -0.58 16.32 13.40
N ASP A 121 -1.73 15.75 13.02
CA ASP A 121 -1.81 14.45 12.36
C ASP A 121 -1.00 14.46 11.06
N LEU A 122 -1.17 15.51 10.24
CA LEU A 122 -0.44 15.64 8.97
C LEU A 122 1.07 15.74 9.20
N LYS A 123 1.51 16.55 10.18
CA LYS A 123 2.92 16.63 10.56
C LYS A 123 3.47 15.29 11.04
N GLN A 124 2.68 14.52 11.78
CA GLN A 124 3.09 13.21 12.25
C GLN A 124 3.29 12.25 11.08
N GLU A 125 2.37 12.23 10.11
CA GLU A 125 2.51 11.42 8.89
C GLU A 125 3.72 11.82 8.06
N LEU A 126 3.93 13.13 7.85
CA LEU A 126 5.12 13.64 7.16
C LEU A 126 6.43 13.22 7.86
N ARG A 127 6.46 13.26 9.19
CA ARG A 127 7.61 12.82 9.98
C ARG A 127 7.89 11.32 9.85
N LYS A 128 6.85 10.48 9.86
CA LYS A 128 6.99 9.03 9.63
C LYS A 128 7.62 8.74 8.26
N LEU A 129 7.30 9.56 7.27
CA LEU A 129 7.85 9.49 5.91
C LEU A 129 9.19 10.22 5.74
N GLY A 130 9.74 10.81 6.79
CA GLY A 130 11.02 11.53 6.76
C GLY A 130 10.99 12.83 5.95
N VAL A 131 9.83 13.46 5.80
CA VAL A 131 9.68 14.73 5.08
C VAL A 131 9.59 15.89 6.07
N ALA A 132 10.54 16.82 5.97
CA ALA A 132 10.59 18.01 6.81
C ALA A 132 9.95 19.23 6.13
N ASP A 133 10.13 19.38 4.81
CA ASP A 133 9.57 20.48 4.04
C ASP A 133 8.43 20.00 3.13
N ILE A 134 7.26 20.60 3.31
CA ILE A 134 6.07 20.33 2.49
C ILE A 134 6.27 20.73 1.03
N ASN A 135 7.15 21.69 0.75
CA ASN A 135 7.44 22.13 -0.62
C ASN A 135 8.10 21.04 -1.45
N GLU A 136 8.68 20.00 -0.84
CA GLU A 136 9.20 18.82 -1.55
C GLU A 136 8.09 17.97 -2.16
N ILE A 137 6.85 18.12 -1.69
CA ILE A 137 5.73 17.24 -2.00
C ILE A 137 4.99 17.75 -3.22
N LYS A 138 4.86 16.91 -4.23
CA LYS A 138 3.99 17.14 -5.38
C LYS A 138 2.54 16.77 -5.04
N GLU A 139 2.36 15.63 -4.39
CA GLU A 139 1.04 15.14 -4.02
C GLU A 139 1.13 14.35 -2.72
N GLY A 140 0.22 14.61 -1.78
CA GLY A 140 0.08 13.85 -0.54
C GLY A 140 -1.37 13.41 -0.38
N VAL A 141 -1.59 12.11 -0.29
CA VAL A 141 -2.92 11.50 -0.35
C VAL A 141 -3.16 10.69 0.91
N LEU A 142 -4.32 10.89 1.54
CA LEU A 142 -4.82 9.97 2.53
C LEU A 142 -5.60 8.88 1.79
N GLU A 143 -5.07 7.67 1.79
CA GLU A 143 -5.67 6.51 1.12
C GLU A 143 -6.93 6.03 1.87
N SER A 144 -7.78 5.27 1.18
CA SER A 144 -9.03 4.69 1.73
C SER A 144 -8.81 3.81 2.96
N CYS A 145 -7.63 3.22 3.09
CA CYS A 145 -7.22 2.41 4.23
C CYS A 145 -6.69 3.24 5.42
N GLY A 146 -6.74 4.57 5.33
CA GLY A 146 -6.23 5.50 6.35
C GLY A 146 -4.71 5.70 6.33
N THR A 147 -3.98 5.10 5.39
CA THR A 147 -2.54 5.33 5.24
C THR A 147 -2.30 6.63 4.48
N PHE A 148 -1.34 7.45 4.94
CA PHE A 148 -0.89 8.62 4.21
C PHE A 148 0.27 8.28 3.27
N SER A 149 0.15 8.64 2.00
CA SER A 149 1.15 8.42 0.96
C SER A 149 1.58 9.75 0.35
N ILE A 150 2.81 9.81 -0.19
CA ILE A 150 3.33 11.02 -0.85
C ILE A 150 4.05 10.69 -2.16
N ILE A 151 4.01 11.65 -3.06
CA ILE A 151 4.83 11.72 -4.25
C ILE A 151 5.66 13.01 -4.14
N LYS A 152 6.98 12.88 -4.09
CA LYS A 152 7.90 14.03 -4.11
C LYS A 152 7.99 14.66 -5.50
N LYS A 153 8.27 15.97 -5.58
CA LYS A 153 8.62 16.66 -6.82
C LYS A 153 9.93 16.09 -7.38
N LYS A 154 10.12 16.19 -8.69
CA LYS A 154 11.22 15.55 -9.42
C LYS A 154 12.61 15.89 -8.86
N GLU A 155 12.81 17.14 -8.43
CA GLU A 155 14.06 17.63 -7.85
C GLU A 155 14.42 17.02 -6.48
N TYR A 156 13.44 16.48 -5.74
CA TYR A 156 13.64 15.84 -4.43
C TYR A 156 13.51 14.32 -4.49
N GLN A 157 13.38 13.73 -5.68
CA GLN A 157 13.36 12.28 -5.86
C GLN A 157 14.79 11.73 -5.85
N PRO A 158 15.03 10.54 -5.27
CA PRO A 158 16.31 9.86 -5.40
C PRO A 158 16.65 9.62 -6.87
N LEU A 159 17.92 9.81 -7.23
CA LEU A 159 18.39 9.54 -8.59
C LEU A 159 18.21 8.06 -8.93
N THR A 160 17.64 7.77 -10.09
CA THR A 160 17.58 6.40 -10.61
C THR A 160 18.86 6.08 -11.38
N THR A 161 19.16 4.78 -11.53
CA THR A 161 20.26 4.32 -12.40
C THR A 161 20.13 4.87 -13.81
N ARG A 162 18.90 5.03 -14.30
CA ARG A 162 18.61 5.59 -15.62
C ARG A 162 19.02 7.06 -15.71
N ASP A 163 18.74 7.86 -14.67
CA ASP A 163 19.13 9.27 -14.63
C ASP A 163 20.66 9.42 -14.68
N LEU A 164 21.37 8.58 -13.92
CA LEU A 164 22.84 8.54 -13.93
C LEU A 164 23.40 8.13 -15.29
N GLN A 165 22.80 7.12 -15.94
CA GLN A 165 23.20 6.70 -17.29
C GLN A 165 23.02 7.82 -18.31
N THR A 166 21.89 8.52 -18.27
CA THR A 166 21.63 9.65 -19.17
C THR A 166 22.66 10.75 -19.00
N VAL A 167 22.99 11.13 -17.75
CA VAL A 167 24.04 12.12 -17.47
C VAL A 167 25.42 11.62 -17.94
N THR A 168 25.73 10.34 -17.71
CA THR A 168 27.01 9.74 -18.10
C THR A 168 27.19 9.70 -19.62
N LEU A 169 26.18 9.24 -20.36
CA LEU A 169 26.19 9.22 -21.83
C LEU A 169 26.28 10.64 -22.39
N HIS A 170 25.52 11.58 -21.85
CA HIS A 170 25.59 12.99 -22.26
C HIS A 170 27.00 13.58 -22.05
N ASN A 171 27.62 13.30 -20.91
CA ASN A 171 28.98 13.76 -20.62
C ASN A 171 30.03 13.07 -21.50
N LEU A 172 29.87 11.78 -21.79
CA LEU A 172 30.75 11.03 -22.68
C LEU A 172 30.66 11.57 -24.11
N ASP A 173 29.46 11.82 -24.62
CA ASP A 173 29.24 12.42 -25.95
C ASP A 173 29.89 13.81 -26.05
N ARG A 174 29.74 14.64 -25.00
CA ARG A 174 30.39 15.95 -24.93
C ARG A 174 31.92 15.83 -24.87
N PHE A 175 32.46 14.86 -24.14
CA PHE A 175 33.91 14.64 -24.09
C PHE A 175 34.46 14.15 -25.44
N LEU A 176 33.78 13.21 -26.07
CA LEU A 176 34.17 12.68 -27.38
C LEU A 176 34.08 13.76 -28.47
N SER A 177 33.08 14.64 -28.42
CA SER A 177 32.98 15.75 -29.37
C SER A 177 34.11 16.76 -29.19
N TYR A 178 34.48 17.07 -27.94
CA TYR A 178 35.64 17.91 -27.64
C TYR A 178 36.95 17.30 -28.16
N GLN A 179 37.20 16.01 -27.91
CA GLN A 179 38.41 15.33 -28.38
C GLN A 179 38.49 15.25 -29.91
N ARG A 180 37.36 15.01 -30.59
CA ARG A 180 37.31 15.02 -32.06
C ARG A 180 37.64 16.40 -32.63
N GLN A 181 37.15 17.46 -32.00
CA GLN A 181 37.44 18.82 -32.43
C GLN A 181 38.93 19.14 -32.24
N LYS A 182 39.48 18.87 -31.05
CA LYS A 182 40.89 19.12 -30.76
C LYS A 182 41.82 18.35 -31.70
N ASN A 183 41.58 17.06 -31.90
CA ASN A 183 42.37 16.27 -32.84
C ASN A 183 42.28 16.80 -34.28
N ARG A 184 41.12 17.36 -34.69
CA ARG A 184 40.97 17.96 -36.01
C ARG A 184 41.80 19.24 -36.15
N GLU A 185 41.77 20.10 -35.13
CA GLU A 185 42.58 21.32 -35.06
C GLU A 185 44.08 21.01 -35.10
N ASP A 186 44.52 20.05 -34.28
CA ASP A 186 45.92 19.58 -34.25
C ASP A 186 46.35 19.01 -35.61
N LEU A 187 45.50 18.21 -36.27
CA LEU A 187 45.78 17.69 -37.61
C LEU A 187 45.92 18.81 -38.65
N THR A 188 45.02 19.81 -38.63
CA THR A 188 45.09 20.94 -39.57
C THR A 188 46.37 21.74 -39.39
N ALA A 189 46.81 21.97 -38.15
CA ALA A 189 48.06 22.68 -37.87
C ALA A 189 49.28 21.93 -38.43
N VAL A 190 49.35 20.60 -38.26
CA VAL A 190 50.43 19.77 -38.82
C VAL A 190 50.43 19.80 -40.35
N VAL A 191 49.26 19.70 -40.98
CA VAL A 191 49.14 19.77 -42.45
C VAL A 191 49.57 21.13 -43.00
N GLU A 192 49.23 22.22 -42.31
CA GLU A 192 49.69 23.57 -42.68
C GLU A 192 51.20 23.73 -42.52
N GLU A 193 51.79 23.22 -41.43
CA GLU A 193 53.26 23.25 -41.23
C GLU A 193 53.98 22.51 -42.36
N LEU A 194 53.48 21.33 -42.75
CA LEU A 194 54.05 20.54 -43.86
C LEU A 194 53.92 21.24 -45.21
N ARG A 195 52.89 22.09 -45.41
CA ARG A 195 52.68 22.83 -46.66
C ARG A 195 53.60 24.05 -46.80
N GLN A 196 54.14 24.54 -45.68
CA GLN A 196 55.06 25.68 -45.63
C GLN A 196 56.53 25.27 -45.76
N ARG A 197 56.83 23.97 -45.79
CA ARG A 197 58.16 23.42 -46.09
C ARG A 197 58.25 23.02 -47.56
#